data_AF-A0A954BPF1-F1
#
_entry.id   AF-A0A954BPF1-F1
#
_cell.length_a   1.000
_cell.length_b   1.000
_cell.length_c   1.000
_cell.angle_alpha   90.00
_cell.angle_beta   90.00
_cell.angle_gamma   90.00
#
_symmetry.space_group_name_H-M   'P 1'
#
loop_
_entity.id
_entity.type
_entity.pdbx_description
1 polymer ?
#
loop_
_entity_poly.entity_id
_entity_poly.type
_entity_poly.pdbx_seq_one_letter_code
_entity_poly.pdbx_strand_id
1 'polypeptide(L)'
;MAAEHTATKRGHARIETNTLLMAVLILITVSIGGLVEIVPLFTIDSTIEQVDGVRPYTPLELAGRRIYIREGCYNCHSQMVRPFREETIRYGEYSKAGEFVYDHPFQFGSRRIGPDLH
;
A
#
# COMPACT_ATOMS: atom_id res chain seq x y z
N MET A 1 5.18 -29.15 51.21
CA MET A 1 5.17 -27.67 51.09
C MET A 1 5.10 -27.33 49.62
N ALA A 2 3.90 -27.31 49.04
CA ALA A 2 3.68 -26.91 47.66
C ALA A 2 2.99 -25.54 47.69
N ALA A 3 3.78 -24.48 47.54
CA ALA A 3 3.25 -23.14 47.33
C ALA A 3 2.80 -23.07 45.86
N GLU A 4 1.49 -23.18 45.66
CA GLU A 4 0.82 -23.08 44.37
C GLU A 4 0.99 -21.66 43.83
N HIS A 5 1.63 -21.55 42.66
CA HIS A 5 1.95 -20.30 42.00
C HIS A 5 0.70 -19.71 41.30
N THR A 6 -0.36 -19.38 42.05
CA THR A 6 -1.64 -18.87 41.52
C THR A 6 -1.68 -17.34 41.41
N ALA A 7 -0.67 -16.74 40.75
CA ALA A 7 -0.53 -15.28 40.66
C ALA A 7 -0.63 -14.71 39.24
N THR A 8 -1.27 -15.42 38.30
CA THR A 8 -1.47 -14.90 36.93
C THR A 8 -2.81 -15.43 36.42
N LYS A 9 -3.79 -14.55 36.10
CA LYS A 9 -4.93 -14.74 35.16
C LYS A 9 -6.27 -14.02 35.50
N ARG A 10 -6.37 -13.12 36.48
CA ARG A 10 -7.63 -12.36 36.68
C ARG A 10 -7.95 -11.37 35.54
N GLY A 11 -6.95 -10.80 34.87
CA GLY A 11 -7.15 -9.85 33.77
C GLY A 11 -7.51 -10.53 32.45
N HIS A 12 -6.79 -11.58 32.08
CA HIS A 12 -6.99 -12.32 30.83
C HIS A 12 -8.37 -12.96 30.75
N ALA A 13 -8.78 -13.67 31.81
CA ALA A 13 -10.09 -14.34 31.85
C ALA A 13 -11.26 -13.35 31.70
N ARG A 14 -11.14 -12.11 32.17
CA ARG A 14 -12.17 -11.07 32.01
C ARG A 14 -12.31 -10.58 30.56
N ILE A 15 -11.22 -10.59 29.80
CA ILE A 15 -11.23 -10.21 28.39
C ILE A 15 -11.87 -11.33 27.55
N GLU A 16 -11.47 -12.58 27.80
CA GLU A 16 -11.99 -13.75 27.06
C GLU A 16 -13.48 -14.02 27.31
N THR A 17 -13.98 -13.70 28.51
CA THR A 17 -15.38 -13.95 28.88
C THR A 17 -16.34 -12.83 28.48
N ASN A 18 -15.84 -11.66 28.07
CA ASN A 18 -16.65 -10.53 27.65
C ASN A 18 -16.44 -10.23 26.16
N THR A 19 -17.39 -10.67 25.33
CA THR A 19 -17.33 -10.52 23.87
C THR A 19 -17.23 -9.06 23.42
N LEU A 20 -17.92 -8.14 24.11
CA LEU A 20 -17.89 -6.71 23.76
C LEU A 20 -16.51 -6.11 24.06
N LEU A 21 -15.94 -6.42 25.23
CA LEU A 21 -14.60 -5.97 25.60
C LEU A 21 -13.55 -6.50 24.62
N MET A 22 -13.64 -7.79 24.25
CA MET A 22 -12.74 -8.39 23.28
C MET A 22 -12.86 -7.72 21.89
N ALA A 23 -14.08 -7.48 21.41
CA ALA A 23 -14.31 -6.83 20.11
C ALA A 23 -13.71 -5.41 20.06
N VAL A 24 -13.88 -4.62 21.12
CA VAL A 24 -13.31 -3.26 21.21
C VAL A 24 -11.78 -3.31 21.20
N LEU A 25 -11.17 -4.22 21.96
CA LEU A 25 -9.71 -4.36 22.01
C LEU A 25 -9.12 -4.81 20.66
N ILE A 26 -9.80 -5.70 19.94
CA ILE A 26 -9.41 -6.10 18.58
C ILE A 26 -9.48 -4.91 17.63
N LEU A 27 -10.59 -4.15 17.66
CA LEU A 27 -10.77 -2.99 16.81
C LEU A 27 -9.67 -1.96 17.03
N ILE A 28 -9.35 -1.64 18.29
CA ILE A 28 -8.27 -0.70 18.62
C ILE A 28 -6.94 -1.23 18.09
N THR A 29 -6.62 -2.50 18.36
CA THR A 29 -5.34 -3.11 17.94
C THR A 29 -5.16 -3.09 16.42
N VAL A 30 -6.19 -3.46 15.64
CA VAL A 30 -6.13 -3.48 14.17
C VAL A 30 -6.08 -2.07 13.58
N SER A 31 -6.81 -1.12 14.18
CA SER A 31 -6.89 0.26 13.67
C SER A 31 -5.56 1.01 13.78
N ILE A 32 -4.74 0.70 14.80
CA ILE A 32 -3.45 1.36 15.01
C ILE A 32 -2.54 1.21 13.77
N GLY A 33 -2.48 0.03 13.15
CA GLY A 33 -1.65 -0.20 11.96
C GLY A 33 -2.06 0.70 10.79
N GLY A 34 -3.35 0.72 10.46
CA GLY A 34 -3.88 1.57 9.39
C GLY A 34 -3.69 3.07 9.66
N LEU A 35 -3.85 3.49 10.92
CA LEU A 35 -3.64 4.90 11.29
C LEU A 35 -2.17 5.31 11.13
N VAL A 36 -1.22 4.49 11.56
CA VAL A 36 0.22 4.81 11.49
C VAL A 36 0.75 4.75 10.06
N GLU A 37 0.26 3.83 9.23
CA GLU A 37 0.76 3.66 7.86
C GLU A 37 0.09 4.61 6.85
N ILE A 38 -1.23 4.81 6.93
CA ILE A 38 -1.99 5.51 5.89
C ILE A 38 -2.11 7.01 6.18
N VAL A 39 -2.40 7.40 7.43
CA VAL A 39 -2.72 8.80 7.76
C VAL A 39 -1.54 9.75 7.46
N PRO A 40 -0.27 9.43 7.80
CA PRO A 40 0.85 10.32 7.52
C PRO A 40 1.09 10.54 6.02
N LEU A 41 0.72 9.58 5.15
CA LEU A 41 0.91 9.71 3.71
C LEU A 41 0.08 10.84 3.10
N PHE A 42 -1.00 11.27 3.75
CA PHE A 42 -1.78 12.44 3.32
C PHE A 42 -1.12 13.78 3.66
N THR A 43 -0.08 13.77 4.51
CA THR A 43 0.57 14.98 5.02
C THR A 43 2.04 15.10 4.61
N ILE A 44 2.63 14.06 4.00
CA ILE A 44 4.02 14.06 3.56
C ILE A 44 4.08 14.65 2.14
N ASP A 45 4.83 15.74 1.98
CA ASP A 45 4.90 16.45 0.70
C ASP A 45 5.54 15.60 -0.42
N SER A 46 6.52 14.76 -0.10
CA SER A 46 7.25 13.93 -1.08
C SER A 46 6.38 12.90 -1.81
N THR A 47 5.18 12.59 -1.28
CA THR A 47 4.20 11.71 -1.95
C THR A 47 3.15 12.46 -2.76
N ILE A 48 3.08 13.79 -2.64
CA ILE A 48 2.04 14.64 -3.24
C ILE A 48 2.66 15.60 -4.28
N GLU A 49 3.95 15.88 -4.18
CA GLU A 49 4.65 16.81 -5.07
C GLU A 49 4.71 16.27 -6.50
N GLN A 50 4.22 17.08 -7.44
CA GLN A 50 4.21 16.74 -8.85
C GLN A 50 5.63 16.89 -9.40
N VAL A 51 6.11 15.86 -10.11
CA VAL A 51 7.38 15.95 -10.83
C VAL A 51 7.21 16.89 -12.02
N ASP A 52 8.22 17.71 -12.30
CA ASP A 52 8.24 18.61 -13.46
C ASP A 52 7.88 17.87 -14.76
N GLY A 53 6.85 18.36 -15.44
CA GLY A 53 6.37 17.81 -16.71
C GLY A 53 5.24 16.78 -16.62
N VAL A 54 4.84 16.35 -15.42
CA VAL A 54 3.67 15.47 -15.25
C VAL A 54 2.38 16.29 -15.33
N ARG A 55 1.49 15.93 -16.25
CA ARG A 55 0.17 16.53 -16.42
C ARG A 55 -0.94 15.49 -16.29
N PRO A 56 -2.18 15.90 -15.98
CA PRO A 56 -3.32 15.02 -16.12
C PRO A 56 -3.40 14.39 -17.52
N TYR A 57 -3.87 13.15 -17.58
CA TYR A 57 -4.10 12.44 -18.83
C TYR A 57 -5.11 13.18 -19.72
N THR A 58 -4.82 13.24 -21.02
CA THR A 58 -5.81 13.67 -22.02
C THR A 58 -6.99 12.69 -22.06
N PRO A 59 -8.15 13.10 -22.61
CA PRO A 59 -9.31 12.20 -22.71
C PRO A 59 -9.01 10.88 -23.44
N LEU A 60 -8.14 10.92 -24.46
CA LEU A 60 -7.74 9.73 -25.22
C LEU A 60 -6.81 8.82 -24.42
N GLU A 61 -5.80 9.39 -23.75
CA GLU A 61 -4.91 8.64 -22.85
C GLU A 61 -5.70 7.98 -21.71
N LEU A 62 -6.65 8.71 -21.12
CA LEU A 62 -7.51 8.17 -20.06
C LEU A 62 -8.42 7.05 -20.58
N ALA A 63 -8.90 7.14 -21.81
CA ALA A 63 -9.63 6.04 -22.45
C ALA A 63 -8.73 4.82 -22.68
N GLY A 64 -7.49 5.02 -23.16
CA GLY A 64 -6.49 3.97 -23.29
C GLY A 64 -6.17 3.30 -21.95
N ARG A 65 -6.02 4.08 -20.87
CA ARG A 65 -5.79 3.60 -19.52
C ARG A 65 -6.93 2.73 -18.99
N ARG A 66 -8.18 3.10 -19.28
CA ARG A 66 -9.34 2.25 -18.96
C ARG A 66 -9.29 0.91 -19.69
N ILE A 67 -8.84 0.90 -20.94
CA ILE A 67 -8.63 -0.34 -21.69
C ILE A 67 -7.50 -1.16 -21.05
N TYR A 68 -6.36 -0.55 -20.71
CA TYR A 68 -5.25 -1.22 -20.03
C TYR A 68 -5.71 -1.94 -18.74
N ILE A 69 -6.56 -1.30 -17.94
CA ILE A 69 -7.15 -1.89 -16.73
C ILE A 69 -8.14 -3.00 -17.08
N ARG A 70 -9.04 -2.76 -18.05
CA ARG A 70 -10.07 -3.73 -18.47
C ARG A 70 -9.46 -5.03 -19.00
N GLU A 71 -8.41 -4.94 -19.81
CA GLU A 71 -7.70 -6.09 -20.35
C GLU A 71 -6.75 -6.74 -19.33
N GLY A 72 -6.63 -6.18 -18.13
CA GLY A 72 -5.83 -6.75 -17.06
C GLY A 72 -4.32 -6.74 -17.36
N CYS A 73 -3.83 -5.79 -18.16
CA CYS A 73 -2.42 -5.70 -18.53
C CYS A 73 -1.49 -5.64 -17.30
N TYR A 74 -1.99 -5.05 -16.20
CA TYR A 74 -1.29 -4.94 -14.91
C TYR A 74 -0.98 -6.29 -14.24
N ASN A 75 -1.60 -7.40 -14.68
CA ASN A 75 -1.28 -8.73 -14.16
C ASN A 75 0.03 -9.31 -14.75
N CYS A 76 0.45 -8.78 -15.89
CA CYS A 76 1.67 -9.19 -16.59
C CYS A 76 2.76 -8.11 -16.54
N HIS A 77 2.36 -6.84 -16.54
CA HIS A 77 3.25 -5.69 -16.63
C HIS A 77 3.12 -4.80 -15.39
N SER A 78 4.25 -4.44 -14.81
CA SER A 78 4.35 -3.41 -13.78
C SER A 78 4.58 -2.04 -14.40
N GLN A 79 4.30 -0.99 -13.62
CA GLN A 79 4.65 0.40 -13.93
C GLN A 79 5.28 1.01 -12.68
N MET A 80 6.38 0.41 -12.21
CA MET A 80 7.15 0.88 -11.07
C MET A 80 8.56 0.29 -11.11
N VAL A 81 9.49 1.05 -11.67
CA VAL A 81 10.91 0.72 -11.74
C VAL A 81 11.54 0.92 -10.36
N ARG A 82 12.15 -0.14 -9.81
CA ARG A 82 12.78 -0.11 -8.49
C ARG A 82 14.16 0.55 -8.56
N PRO A 83 14.66 1.15 -7.46
CA PRO A 83 15.94 1.86 -7.42
C PRO A 83 17.16 0.91 -7.33
N PHE A 84 17.24 -0.05 -8.25
CA PHE A 84 18.37 -0.96 -8.41
C PHE A 84 19.04 -0.70 -9.75
N ARG A 85 20.38 -0.82 -9.79
CA ARG A 85 21.17 -0.58 -10.99
C ARG A 85 20.72 -1.45 -12.17
N GLU A 86 20.36 -2.71 -11.90
CA GLU A 86 19.94 -3.67 -12.92
C GLU A 86 18.57 -3.34 -13.52
N GLU A 87 17.68 -2.74 -12.73
CA GLU A 87 16.41 -2.24 -13.24
C GLU A 87 16.60 -0.95 -14.00
N THR A 88 17.43 -0.04 -13.50
CA THR A 88 17.59 1.24 -14.16
C THR A 88 18.30 1.12 -15.52
N ILE A 89 19.26 0.21 -15.64
CA ILE A 89 19.88 -0.12 -16.93
C ILE A 89 18.86 -0.74 -17.90
N ARG A 90 17.86 -1.48 -17.39
CA ARG A 90 16.90 -2.21 -18.21
C ARG A 90 15.71 -1.35 -18.66
N TYR A 91 15.19 -0.53 -17.75
CA TYR A 91 13.91 0.18 -17.93
C TYR A 91 14.03 1.70 -17.86
N GLY A 92 15.16 2.26 -17.41
CA GLY A 92 15.38 3.71 -17.34
C GLY A 92 15.51 4.25 -15.91
N GLU A 93 15.09 5.48 -15.67
CA GLU A 93 15.15 6.03 -14.31
C GLU A 93 14.21 5.27 -13.36
N TYR A 94 14.57 5.18 -12.08
CA TYR A 94 13.68 4.57 -11.08
C TYR A 94 12.46 5.46 -10.89
N SER A 95 11.30 4.84 -10.67
CA SER A 95 10.05 5.59 -10.56
C SER A 95 9.98 6.43 -9.28
N LYS A 96 9.37 7.61 -9.38
CA LYS A 96 9.19 8.56 -8.27
C LYS A 96 7.71 8.64 -7.89
N ALA A 97 7.42 8.86 -6.61
CA ALA A 97 6.03 8.94 -6.12
C ALA A 97 5.19 9.98 -6.88
N GLY A 98 5.79 11.13 -7.21
CA GLY A 98 5.14 12.23 -7.93
C GLY A 98 4.70 11.91 -9.38
N GLU A 99 5.22 10.84 -9.99
CA GLU A 99 4.84 10.43 -11.35
C GLU A 99 3.44 9.82 -11.41
N PHE A 100 2.92 9.37 -10.26
CA PHE A 100 1.68 8.60 -10.15
C PHE A 100 0.54 9.37 -9.47
N VAL A 101 0.70 10.68 -9.25
CA VAL A 101 -0.25 11.51 -8.50
C VAL A 101 -1.65 11.50 -9.13
N TYR A 102 -1.73 11.38 -10.47
CA TYR A 102 -3.00 11.35 -11.22
C TYR A 102 -3.56 9.94 -11.46
N ASP A 103 -2.90 8.90 -10.93
CA ASP A 103 -3.30 7.52 -11.17
C ASP A 103 -4.39 7.06 -10.20
N HIS A 104 -5.60 6.90 -10.73
CA HIS A 104 -6.73 6.37 -9.99
C HIS A 104 -7.34 5.16 -10.74
N PRO A 105 -7.16 3.91 -10.26
CA PRO A 105 -6.24 3.47 -9.18
C PRO A 105 -4.78 3.41 -9.64
N PHE A 106 -3.80 3.38 -8.72
CA PHE A 106 -2.37 3.23 -9.05
C PHE A 106 -2.07 1.95 -9.87
N GLN A 107 -0.97 1.95 -10.65
CA GLN A 107 -0.64 0.85 -11.58
C GLN A 107 0.73 0.19 -11.38
N PHE A 108 1.30 0.26 -10.17
CA PHE A 108 2.67 -0.18 -9.86
C PHE A 108 2.95 -1.66 -10.20
N GLY A 109 1.92 -2.50 -10.26
CA GLY A 109 2.01 -3.92 -10.55
C GLY A 109 2.50 -4.74 -9.36
N SER A 110 2.11 -6.02 -9.33
CA SER A 110 2.50 -6.97 -8.27
C SER A 110 3.28 -8.18 -8.81
N ARG A 111 3.33 -8.31 -10.13
CA ARG A 111 3.96 -9.42 -10.85
C ARG A 111 4.49 -8.94 -12.20
N ARG A 112 5.62 -9.49 -12.62
CA ARG A 112 6.22 -9.28 -13.95
C ARG A 112 6.31 -10.60 -14.69
N ILE A 113 5.38 -10.82 -15.62
CA ILE A 113 5.48 -11.87 -16.66
C ILE A 113 6.07 -11.24 -17.92
N GLY A 114 5.57 -10.04 -18.26
CA GLY A 114 6.18 -9.15 -19.23
C GLY A 114 7.11 -8.11 -18.56
N PRO A 115 7.79 -7.28 -19.37
CA PRO A 115 8.62 -6.19 -18.88
C PRO A 115 7.81 -5.11 -18.13
N ASP A 116 8.50 -4.28 -17.36
CA ASP A 116 7.92 -3.03 -16.84
C ASP A 116 7.60 -2.07 -18.00
N LEU A 117 6.55 -1.27 -17.85
CA LEU A 117 6.03 -0.35 -18.87
C LEU A 117 6.02 1.12 -18.42
N HIS A 118 6.68 1.44 -17.31
CA HIS A 118 6.90 2.83 -16.88
C HIS A 118 7.71 3.63 -17.91
#